data_AF-A0A8J7D4Q5-F1
#
_entry.id   AF-A0A8J7D4Q5-F1
#
_cell.length_a   1.000
_cell.length_b   1.000
_cell.length_c   1.000
_cell.angle_alpha   90.00
_cell.angle_beta   90.00
_cell.angle_gamma   90.00
#
_symmetry.space_group_name_H-M   'P 1'
#
loop_
_entity.id
_entity.type
_entity.pdbx_description
1 polymer ?
#
loop_
_entity_poly.entity_id
_entity_poly.type
_entity_poly.pdbx_seq_one_letter_code
_entity_poly.pdbx_strand_id
1 'polypeptide(L)'
;MNPVIRGWTNYYSGVVSKRIFNQADTTLFSQLKAWAEHRHPNKSSRWSCQKYWQTVGSDNWVFKPHNQKIRLLKHRETPIVRHIQVQGSRSPFDGDWVYWSSRMGKHPEAPTRVATLLKMQKGKCTHCGLFFHHEDLMEIDHKIPRSKGGKDRYDNLQLLHGHCHDAKTAADKFAVAIPEIDEDYLNCNPF
;
A
#
# COMPACT_ATOMS: atom_id res chain seq x y z
N MET A 1 4.03 19.67 -11.04
CA MET A 1 2.67 19.97 -10.53
C MET A 1 1.87 18.73 -10.12
N ASN A 2 1.81 17.66 -10.93
CA ASN A 2 1.07 16.42 -10.58
C ASN A 2 1.41 15.81 -9.19
N PRO A 3 2.68 15.74 -8.75
CA PRO A 3 2.99 15.22 -7.41
C PRO A 3 2.36 16.06 -6.28
N VAL A 4 2.30 17.38 -6.43
CA VAL A 4 1.71 18.29 -5.43
C VAL A 4 0.20 18.10 -5.34
N ILE A 5 -0.49 18.06 -6.49
CA ILE A 5 -1.93 17.81 -6.54
C ILE A 5 -2.26 16.45 -5.91
N ARG A 6 -1.47 15.42 -6.25
CA ARG A 6 -1.66 14.07 -5.71
C ARG A 6 -1.45 14.03 -4.20
N GLY A 7 -0.36 14.62 -3.70
CA GLY A 7 -0.08 14.64 -2.26
C GLY A 7 -1.17 15.37 -1.46
N TRP A 8 -1.54 16.57 -1.90
CA TRP A 8 -2.53 17.39 -1.21
C TRP A 8 -3.92 16.75 -1.23
N THR A 9 -4.37 16.24 -2.39
CA THR A 9 -5.69 15.58 -2.46
C THR A 9 -5.75 14.26 -1.71
N ASN A 10 -4.66 13.49 -1.66
CA ASN A 10 -4.60 12.27 -0.85
C ASN A 10 -4.74 12.59 0.63
N TYR A 11 -4.05 13.62 1.14
CA TYR A 11 -4.15 14.07 2.52
C TYR A 11 -5.60 14.44 2.91
N TYR A 12 -6.28 15.20 2.06
CA TYR A 12 -7.66 15.64 2.31
C TYR A 12 -8.75 14.67 1.84
N SER A 13 -8.39 13.48 1.33
CA SER A 13 -9.35 12.49 0.83
C SER A 13 -10.16 11.83 1.95
N GLY A 14 -9.68 11.87 3.19
CA GLY A 14 -10.34 11.30 4.37
C GLY A 14 -11.57 12.09 4.85
N VAL A 15 -11.67 13.37 4.47
CA VAL A 15 -12.71 14.31 4.94
C VAL A 15 -13.62 14.76 3.80
N VAL A 16 -14.67 15.55 4.09
CA VAL A 16 -15.67 15.99 3.10
C VAL A 16 -15.13 17.13 2.20
N SER A 17 -14.10 16.83 1.40
CA SER A 17 -13.32 17.81 0.63
C SER A 17 -13.79 18.07 -0.79
N LYS A 18 -14.84 17.39 -1.27
CA LYS A 18 -15.17 17.40 -2.71
C LYS A 18 -15.51 18.79 -3.24
N ARG A 19 -16.20 19.63 -2.47
CA ARG A 19 -16.49 21.02 -2.85
C ARG A 19 -15.20 21.83 -3.01
N ILE A 20 -14.27 21.67 -2.08
CA ILE A 20 -12.97 22.35 -2.11
C ILE A 20 -12.12 21.87 -3.29
N PHE A 21 -12.14 20.57 -3.61
CA PHE A 21 -11.43 20.04 -4.78
C PHE A 21 -11.95 20.66 -6.09
N ASN A 22 -13.26 20.83 -6.23
CA ASN A 22 -13.82 21.51 -7.40
C ASN A 22 -13.41 23.00 -7.44
N GLN A 23 -13.43 23.69 -6.29
CA GLN A 23 -12.99 25.08 -6.21
C GLN A 23 -11.50 25.22 -6.58
N ALA A 24 -10.65 24.31 -6.10
CA ALA A 24 -9.22 24.28 -6.42
C ALA A 24 -8.98 24.09 -7.92
N ASP A 25 -9.74 23.20 -8.58
CA ASP A 25 -9.67 23.02 -10.03
C ASP A 25 -10.10 24.27 -10.81
N THR A 26 -11.16 24.96 -10.36
CA THR A 26 -11.60 26.22 -10.97
C THR A 26 -10.54 27.31 -10.85
N THR A 27 -9.95 27.47 -9.66
CA THR A 27 -8.86 28.45 -9.44
C THR A 27 -7.64 28.11 -10.29
N LEU A 28 -7.23 26.84 -10.31
CA LEU A 28 -6.11 26.37 -11.10
C LEU A 28 -6.34 26.57 -12.60
N PHE A 29 -7.55 26.33 -13.07
CA PHE A 29 -7.93 26.62 -14.46
C PHE A 29 -7.74 28.10 -14.80
N SER A 30 -8.23 29.02 -13.97
CA SER A 30 -8.08 30.46 -14.19
C SER A 30 -6.61 30.89 -14.20
N GLN A 31 -5.80 30.36 -13.28
CA GLN A 31 -4.35 30.60 -13.24
C GLN A 31 -3.64 30.10 -14.51
N LEU A 32 -3.97 28.89 -14.95
CA LEU A 32 -3.41 28.31 -16.18
C LEU A 32 -3.86 29.07 -17.43
N LYS A 33 -5.10 29.56 -17.47
CA LYS A 33 -5.62 30.39 -18.56
C LYS A 33 -4.86 31.71 -18.66
N ALA A 34 -4.73 32.43 -17.54
CA ALA A 34 -3.97 33.68 -17.50
C ALA A 34 -2.50 33.45 -17.92
N TRP A 35 -1.87 32.38 -17.43
CA TRP A 35 -0.52 31.98 -17.85
C TRP A 35 -0.43 31.72 -19.36
N ALA A 36 -1.39 30.99 -19.93
CA ALA A 36 -1.40 30.66 -21.35
C ALA A 36 -1.57 31.89 -22.24
N GLU A 37 -2.46 32.81 -21.87
CA GLU A 37 -2.67 34.09 -22.56
C GLU A 37 -1.44 34.99 -22.47
N HIS A 38 -0.85 35.12 -21.27
CA HIS A 38 0.36 35.90 -21.07
C HIS A 38 1.55 35.35 -21.88
N ARG A 39 1.64 34.03 -22.05
CA ARG A 39 2.71 33.40 -22.84
C ARG A 39 2.58 33.63 -24.34
N HIS A 40 1.41 34.02 -24.84
CA HIS A 40 1.14 34.24 -26.26
C HIS A 40 0.37 35.56 -26.47
N PRO A 41 1.01 36.72 -26.24
CA PRO A 41 0.33 38.02 -26.27
C PRO A 41 -0.29 38.39 -27.63
N ASN A 42 0.28 37.86 -28.72
CA ASN A 42 -0.19 38.11 -30.09
C ASN A 42 -1.21 37.07 -30.58
N LYS A 43 -1.75 36.22 -29.68
CA LYS A 43 -2.71 35.17 -30.02
C LYS A 43 -4.01 35.39 -29.24
N SER A 44 -5.12 34.97 -29.83
CA SER A 44 -6.43 35.09 -29.17
C SER A 44 -6.56 34.08 -28.02
N SER A 45 -7.41 34.41 -27.05
CA SER A 45 -7.78 33.50 -25.95
C SER A 45 -8.24 32.13 -26.46
N ARG A 46 -9.03 32.12 -27.55
CA ARG A 46 -9.49 30.88 -28.21
C ARG A 46 -8.34 30.00 -28.69
N TRP A 47 -7.32 30.60 -29.31
CA TRP A 47 -6.14 29.87 -29.76
C TRP A 47 -5.36 29.29 -28.57
N SER A 48 -5.19 30.06 -27.50
CA SER A 48 -4.55 29.58 -26.26
C SER A 48 -5.31 28.38 -25.66
N CYS A 49 -6.64 28.44 -25.61
CA CYS A 49 -7.49 27.34 -25.18
C CYS A 49 -7.26 26.07 -26.03
N GLN A 50 -7.31 26.20 -27.37
CA GLN A 50 -7.12 25.07 -28.29
C GLN A 50 -5.71 24.45 -28.20
N LYS A 51 -4.70 25.26 -27.86
CA LYS A 51 -3.31 24.79 -27.76
C LYS A 51 -3.04 23.95 -26.51
N TYR A 52 -3.64 24.29 -25.38
CA TYR A 52 -3.31 23.69 -24.08
C TYR A 52 -4.42 22.83 -23.47
N TRP A 53 -5.69 23.05 -23.84
CA TRP A 53 -6.82 22.27 -23.35
C TRP A 53 -7.31 21.33 -24.44
N GLN A 54 -7.30 20.04 -24.13
CA GLN A 54 -7.74 18.98 -25.02
C GLN A 54 -9.01 18.32 -24.45
N THR A 55 -9.75 17.69 -25.34
CA THR A 55 -10.84 16.78 -24.96
C THR A 55 -10.28 15.40 -24.70
N VAL A 56 -10.52 14.86 -23.50
CA VAL A 56 -10.15 13.49 -23.13
C VAL A 56 -11.38 12.80 -22.53
N GLY A 57 -11.89 11.79 -23.21
CA GLY A 57 -13.17 11.18 -22.86
C GLY A 57 -14.30 12.20 -22.96
N SER A 58 -15.03 12.41 -21.86
CA SER A 58 -16.10 13.41 -21.76
C SER A 58 -15.64 14.77 -21.22
N ASP A 59 -14.36 14.93 -20.87
CA ASP A 59 -13.83 16.16 -20.30
C ASP A 59 -13.14 17.00 -21.37
N ASN A 60 -13.79 18.10 -21.77
CA ASN A 60 -13.33 19.00 -22.82
C ASN A 60 -12.22 19.97 -22.35
N TRP A 61 -11.92 20.01 -21.05
CA TRP A 61 -11.05 21.01 -20.44
C TRP A 61 -9.90 20.34 -19.71
N VAL A 62 -9.17 19.46 -20.39
CA VAL A 62 -8.00 18.78 -19.83
C VAL A 62 -6.74 19.49 -20.27
N PHE A 63 -6.03 20.08 -19.30
CA PHE A 63 -4.74 20.71 -19.56
C PHE A 63 -3.69 19.66 -19.93
N LYS A 64 -3.23 19.70 -21.17
CA LYS A 64 -2.22 18.81 -21.73
C LYS A 64 -1.41 19.55 -22.80
N PRO A 65 -0.18 19.98 -22.48
CA PRO A 65 0.70 20.61 -23.47
C PRO A 65 0.99 19.65 -24.63
N HIS A 66 0.97 20.17 -25.87
CA HIS A 66 1.13 19.37 -27.10
C HIS A 66 2.41 18.51 -27.17
N ASN A 67 3.43 18.87 -26.39
CA ASN A 67 4.72 18.17 -26.33
C ASN A 67 4.85 17.20 -25.14
N GLN A 68 3.79 16.99 -24.35
CA GLN A 68 3.82 16.10 -23.20
C GLN A 68 2.76 15.00 -23.32
N LYS A 69 3.19 13.77 -23.06
CA LYS A 69 2.27 12.61 -22.98
C LYS A 69 1.36 12.70 -21.75
N ILE A 70 1.78 13.40 -20.71
CA ILE A 70 1.13 13.45 -19.40
C ILE A 70 0.18 14.65 -19.33
N ARG A 71 -1.07 14.41 -18.93
CA ARG A 71 -2.04 15.46 -18.58
C ARG A 71 -1.89 15.90 -17.12
N LEU A 72 -2.31 17.13 -16.83
CA LEU A 72 -2.43 17.60 -15.46
C LEU A 72 -3.59 16.86 -14.76
N LEU A 73 -3.33 16.36 -13.54
CA LEU A 73 -4.37 15.75 -12.72
C LEU A 73 -5.33 16.83 -12.21
N LYS A 74 -6.62 16.48 -12.11
CA LYS A 74 -7.64 17.35 -11.52
C LYS A 74 -7.88 16.92 -10.07
N HIS A 75 -8.02 17.89 -9.17
CA HIS A 75 -8.28 17.62 -7.76
C HIS A 75 -9.59 16.86 -7.58
N ARG A 76 -10.61 17.20 -8.36
CA ARG A 76 -11.92 16.56 -8.33
C ARG A 76 -11.91 15.11 -8.79
N GLU A 77 -10.85 14.61 -9.43
CA GLU A 77 -10.74 13.20 -9.80
C GLU A 77 -10.39 12.32 -8.58
N THR A 78 -9.79 12.89 -7.53
CA THR A 78 -9.49 12.13 -6.31
C THR A 78 -10.78 11.74 -5.58
N PRO A 79 -11.01 10.44 -5.31
CA PRO A 79 -12.16 9.99 -4.56
C PRO A 79 -12.06 10.40 -3.08
N ILE A 80 -13.22 10.62 -2.45
CA ILE A 80 -13.29 10.78 -0.99
C ILE A 80 -13.42 9.39 -0.37
N VAL A 81 -12.49 9.03 0.50
CA VAL A 81 -12.41 7.72 1.15
C VAL A 81 -12.64 7.93 2.63
N ARG A 82 -13.83 7.60 3.13
CA ARG A 82 -14.18 7.80 4.54
C ARG A 82 -13.58 6.72 5.42
N HIS A 83 -13.13 7.12 6.61
CA HIS A 83 -12.76 6.17 7.65
C HIS A 83 -13.97 5.35 8.09
N ILE A 84 -13.78 4.04 8.20
CA ILE A 84 -14.82 3.12 8.67
C ILE A 84 -14.73 3.07 10.19
N GLN A 85 -15.75 3.59 10.89
CA GLN A 85 -15.83 3.51 12.35
C GLN A 85 -15.89 2.06 12.82
N VAL A 86 -15.38 1.79 14.03
CA VAL A 86 -15.60 0.48 14.68
C VAL A 86 -17.11 0.32 14.90
N GLN A 87 -17.68 -0.84 14.57
CA GLN A 87 -19.08 -1.12 14.86
C GLN A 87 -19.33 -1.01 16.37
N GLY A 88 -20.37 -0.30 16.79
CA GLY A 88 -20.53 0.14 18.20
C GLY A 88 -20.56 -0.98 19.25
N SER A 89 -21.02 -2.18 18.90
CA SER A 89 -21.03 -3.35 19.80
C SER A 89 -19.74 -4.17 19.78
N ARG A 90 -18.72 -3.76 19.02
CA ARG A 90 -17.47 -4.51 18.85
C ARG A 90 -16.42 -4.02 19.83
N SER A 91 -15.77 -4.98 20.49
CA SER A 91 -14.59 -4.77 21.34
C SER A 91 -13.44 -5.62 20.79
N PRO A 92 -12.16 -5.19 20.86
CA PRO A 92 -11.02 -6.03 20.50
C PRO A 92 -11.02 -7.40 21.20
N PHE A 93 -11.70 -7.50 22.34
CA PHE A 93 -11.82 -8.70 23.18
C PHE A 93 -13.13 -9.47 22.97
N ASP A 94 -13.94 -9.14 21.96
CA ASP A 94 -15.22 -9.80 21.68
C ASP A 94 -15.09 -11.18 21.00
N GLY A 95 -13.86 -11.60 20.69
CA GLY A 95 -13.56 -12.87 20.03
C GLY A 95 -13.83 -12.89 18.52
N ASP A 96 -14.21 -11.77 17.90
CA ASP A 96 -14.42 -11.69 16.45
C ASP A 96 -13.10 -11.42 15.70
N TRP A 97 -12.24 -12.44 15.69
CA TRP A 97 -10.94 -12.39 15.02
C TRP A 97 -11.04 -12.08 13.52
N VAL A 98 -12.16 -12.46 12.87
CA VAL A 98 -12.39 -12.21 11.45
C VAL A 98 -12.61 -10.72 11.19
N TYR A 99 -13.42 -10.07 12.03
CA TYR A 99 -13.63 -8.63 11.98
C TYR A 99 -12.31 -7.87 12.22
N TRP A 100 -11.60 -8.19 13.30
CA TRP A 100 -10.38 -7.48 13.69
C TRP A 100 -9.22 -7.70 12.70
N SER A 101 -9.00 -8.93 12.22
CA SER A 101 -7.97 -9.20 11.20
C SER A 101 -8.25 -8.48 9.87
N SER A 102 -9.52 -8.43 9.45
CA SER A 102 -9.94 -7.68 8.26
C SER A 102 -9.73 -6.18 8.40
N ARG A 103 -9.93 -5.64 9.61
CA ARG A 103 -9.71 -4.22 9.93
C ARG A 103 -8.22 -3.89 9.92
N MET A 104 -7.39 -4.72 10.53
CA MET A 104 -5.92 -4.55 10.52
C MET A 104 -5.38 -4.55 9.09
N GLY A 105 -5.80 -5.50 8.25
CA GLY A 105 -5.37 -5.55 6.84
C GLY A 105 -5.84 -4.37 5.98
N LYS A 106 -6.91 -3.66 6.38
CA LYS A 106 -7.42 -2.46 5.69
C LYS A 106 -6.94 -1.16 6.33
N HIS A 107 -6.15 -1.23 7.39
CA HIS A 107 -5.67 -0.03 8.08
C HIS A 107 -4.74 0.77 7.14
N PRO A 108 -4.90 2.11 7.02
CA PRO A 108 -4.08 2.92 6.12
C PRO A 108 -2.58 2.83 6.38
N GLU A 109 -2.19 2.60 7.64
CA GLU A 109 -0.78 2.49 8.05
C GLU A 109 -0.25 1.05 7.95
N ALA A 110 -1.10 0.07 7.64
CA ALA A 110 -0.65 -1.30 7.46
C ALA A 110 0.20 -1.41 6.17
N PRO A 111 1.45 -1.89 6.25
CA PRO A 111 2.25 -2.11 5.05
C PRO A 111 1.55 -3.09 4.10
N THR A 112 1.58 -2.82 2.80
CA THR A 112 0.89 -3.64 1.78
C THR A 112 1.26 -5.13 1.88
N ARG A 113 2.53 -5.44 2.18
CA ARG A 113 2.99 -6.83 2.36
C ARG A 113 2.32 -7.50 3.56
N VAL A 114 2.23 -6.81 4.70
CA VAL A 114 1.56 -7.31 5.92
C VAL A 114 0.07 -7.52 5.66
N ALA A 115 -0.62 -6.53 5.07
CA ALA A 115 -2.04 -6.65 4.70
C ALA A 115 -2.31 -7.83 3.76
N THR A 116 -1.43 -8.06 2.79
CA THR A 116 -1.53 -9.18 1.85
C THR A 116 -1.36 -10.53 2.57
N LEU A 117 -0.34 -10.65 3.42
CA LEU A 117 -0.07 -11.89 4.17
C LEU A 117 -1.16 -12.18 5.22
N LEU A 118 -1.66 -11.17 5.93
CA LEU A 118 -2.81 -11.30 6.84
C LEU A 118 -4.01 -11.92 6.11
N LYS A 119 -4.31 -11.44 4.89
CA LYS A 119 -5.39 -11.99 4.07
C LYS A 119 -5.10 -13.44 3.64
N MET A 120 -3.90 -13.72 3.13
CA MET A 120 -3.52 -15.06 2.68
C MET A 120 -3.56 -16.10 3.81
N GLN A 121 -3.14 -15.70 5.02
CA GLN A 121 -3.07 -16.55 6.22
C GLN A 121 -4.34 -16.53 7.04
N LYS A 122 -5.40 -15.86 6.58
CA LYS A 122 -6.69 -15.73 7.29
C LYS A 122 -6.51 -15.19 8.72
N GLY A 123 -5.58 -14.24 8.88
CA GLY A 123 -5.28 -13.59 10.16
C GLY A 123 -4.53 -14.48 11.16
N LYS A 124 -4.00 -15.63 10.76
CA LYS A 124 -3.29 -16.55 11.65
C LYS A 124 -1.78 -16.54 11.46
N CYS A 125 -1.03 -16.63 12.55
CA CYS A 125 0.39 -16.92 12.52
C CYS A 125 0.62 -18.34 12.01
N THR A 126 1.52 -18.52 11.03
CA THR A 126 1.82 -19.84 10.46
C THR A 126 2.66 -20.73 11.37
N HIS A 127 3.28 -20.16 12.41
CA HIS A 127 4.08 -20.91 13.38
C HIS A 127 3.24 -21.45 14.54
N CYS A 128 2.51 -20.59 15.27
CA CYS A 128 1.69 -21.03 16.41
C CYS A 128 0.21 -21.31 16.07
N GLY A 129 -0.26 -20.93 14.89
CA GLY A 129 -1.67 -21.14 14.46
C GLY A 129 -2.69 -20.19 15.10
N LEU A 130 -2.28 -19.34 16.05
CA LEU A 130 -3.13 -18.35 16.71
C LEU A 130 -3.40 -17.15 15.81
N PHE A 131 -4.50 -16.43 16.09
CA PHE A 131 -4.84 -15.19 15.40
C PHE A 131 -3.96 -14.04 15.86
N PHE A 132 -3.64 -13.13 14.93
CA PHE A 132 -3.02 -11.86 15.26
C PHE A 132 -4.02 -10.94 15.97
N HIS A 133 -3.55 -10.32 17.03
CA HIS A 133 -4.18 -9.22 17.75
C HIS A 133 -3.58 -7.88 17.33
N HIS A 134 -4.30 -6.78 17.60
CA HIS A 134 -3.89 -5.44 17.18
C HIS A 134 -2.63 -4.93 17.90
N GLU A 135 -2.30 -5.50 19.06
CA GLU A 135 -1.11 -5.18 19.85
C GLU A 135 0.08 -6.08 19.51
N ASP A 136 -0.12 -7.12 18.69
CA ASP A 136 0.95 -8.05 18.37
C ASP A 136 1.98 -7.42 17.45
N LEU A 137 3.25 -7.69 17.74
CA LEU A 137 4.34 -7.42 16.82
C LEU A 137 4.27 -8.44 15.67
N MET A 138 3.89 -7.97 14.49
CA MET A 138 3.80 -8.77 13.27
C MET A 138 5.06 -8.63 12.43
N GLU A 139 5.74 -9.74 12.17
CA GLU A 139 6.98 -9.77 11.42
C GLU A 139 6.87 -10.67 10.19
N ILE A 140 7.49 -10.22 9.09
CA ILE A 140 7.53 -10.97 7.84
C ILE A 140 8.79 -11.82 7.83
N ASP A 141 8.62 -13.11 7.59
CA ASP A 141 9.67 -14.11 7.52
C ASP A 141 9.59 -14.91 6.21
N HIS A 142 10.69 -15.58 5.85
CA HIS A 142 10.73 -16.53 4.73
C HIS A 142 10.56 -17.97 5.24
N LYS A 143 9.58 -18.70 4.68
CA LYS A 143 9.35 -20.13 4.95
C LYS A 143 10.62 -20.96 4.73
N ILE A 144 11.25 -20.77 3.58
CA ILE A 144 12.61 -21.22 3.29
C ILE A 144 13.51 -20.00 3.50
N PRO A 145 14.45 -20.02 4.46
CA PRO A 145 15.39 -18.94 4.67
C PRO A 145 16.16 -18.58 3.40
N ARG A 146 16.51 -17.29 3.25
CA ARG A 146 17.33 -16.84 2.11
C ARG A 146 18.69 -17.55 2.06
N SER A 147 19.27 -17.88 3.20
CA SER A 147 20.51 -18.67 3.31
C SER A 147 20.39 -20.07 2.72
N LYS A 148 19.18 -20.64 2.69
CA LYS A 148 18.86 -21.95 2.07
C LYS A 148 18.27 -21.79 0.66
N GLY A 149 18.50 -20.66 0.00
CA GLY A 149 18.03 -20.40 -1.37
C GLY A 149 16.57 -19.95 -1.49
N GLY A 150 15.91 -19.61 -0.38
CA GLY A 150 14.55 -19.10 -0.38
C GLY A 150 14.39 -17.75 -1.10
N LYS A 151 13.40 -17.64 -1.98
CA LYS A 151 13.13 -16.42 -2.77
C LYS A 151 12.25 -15.42 -2.03
N ASP A 152 12.39 -14.13 -2.34
CA ASP A 152 11.51 -13.06 -1.82
C ASP A 152 10.19 -12.98 -2.61
N ARG A 153 9.33 -13.99 -2.46
CA ARG A 153 8.06 -14.13 -3.18
C ARG A 153 6.95 -14.51 -2.21
N TYR A 154 5.71 -14.10 -2.47
CA TYR A 154 4.57 -14.32 -1.55
C TYR A 154 4.27 -15.80 -1.24
N ASP A 155 4.65 -16.73 -2.11
CA ASP A 155 4.58 -18.17 -1.86
C ASP A 155 5.54 -18.62 -0.74
N ASN A 156 6.71 -17.99 -0.66
CA ASN A 156 7.75 -18.23 0.34
C ASN A 156 7.72 -17.24 1.52
N LEU A 157 6.89 -16.20 1.50
CA LEU A 157 6.72 -15.30 2.63
C LEU A 157 5.64 -15.82 3.60
N GLN A 158 5.84 -15.52 4.88
CA GLN A 158 4.87 -15.75 5.93
C GLN A 158 4.92 -14.63 6.97
N LEU A 159 3.79 -14.35 7.61
CA LEU A 159 3.65 -13.42 8.70
C LEU A 159 3.61 -14.19 10.01
N LEU A 160 4.43 -13.78 10.97
CA LEU A 160 4.60 -14.41 12.28
C LEU A 160 4.42 -13.38 13.40
N HIS A 161 4.08 -13.84 14.60
CA HIS A 161 4.31 -13.03 15.80
C HIS A 161 5.82 -12.87 16.02
N GLY A 162 6.28 -11.77 16.61
CA GLY A 162 7.71 -11.56 16.90
C GLY A 162 8.36 -12.75 17.62
N HIS A 163 7.75 -13.20 18.73
CA HIS A 163 8.26 -14.37 19.47
C HIS A 163 8.25 -15.68 18.65
N CYS A 164 7.31 -15.83 17.70
CA CYS A 164 7.27 -16.98 16.79
C CYS A 164 8.39 -16.90 15.74
N HIS A 165 8.72 -15.70 15.28
CA HIS A 165 9.82 -15.48 14.35
C HIS A 165 11.17 -15.77 15.01
N ASP A 166 11.35 -15.36 16.27
CA ASP A 166 12.55 -15.69 17.06
C ASP A 166 12.70 -17.21 17.22
N ALA A 167 11.62 -17.90 17.60
CA ALA A 167 11.61 -19.36 17.76
C ALA A 167 11.92 -20.09 16.45
N LYS A 168 11.29 -19.68 15.35
CA LYS A 168 11.59 -20.24 14.02
C LYS A 168 13.05 -19.99 13.63
N THR A 169 13.54 -18.77 13.80
CA THR A 169 14.91 -18.41 13.42
C THR A 169 15.94 -19.24 14.19
N ALA A 170 15.69 -19.49 15.47
CA ALA A 170 16.50 -20.40 16.26
C ALA A 170 16.48 -21.81 15.66
N ALA A 171 15.29 -22.36 15.41
CA ALA A 171 15.12 -23.69 14.80
C ALA A 171 15.82 -23.82 13.42
N ASP A 172 15.70 -22.80 12.58
CA ASP A 172 16.34 -22.77 11.26
C ASP A 172 17.87 -22.83 11.34
N LYS A 173 18.47 -22.17 12.35
CA LYS A 173 19.91 -22.22 12.63
C LYS A 173 20.33 -23.61 13.13
N PHE A 174 19.55 -24.21 14.03
CA PHE A 174 19.83 -25.57 14.51
C PHE A 174 19.74 -26.61 13.38
N ALA A 175 18.78 -26.47 12.47
CA ALA A 175 18.65 -27.31 11.28
C ALA A 175 19.78 -27.11 10.23
N VAL A 176 20.71 -26.18 10.45
CA VAL A 176 21.96 -26.05 9.67
C VAL A 176 23.14 -26.72 10.39
N ALA A 177 23.05 -26.88 11.72
CA ALA A 177 24.15 -27.33 12.57
C ALA A 177 24.20 -28.85 12.81
N ILE A 178 23.23 -29.62 12.30
CA ILE A 178 23.29 -31.08 12.30
C ILE A 178 23.79 -31.52 10.92
N PRO A 179 25.09 -31.82 10.74
CA PRO A 179 25.49 -32.63 9.58
C PRO A 179 24.78 -33.98 9.70
N GLU A 180 24.34 -34.54 8.56
CA GLU A 180 23.96 -35.95 8.51
C GLU A 180 25.07 -36.74 9.23
N ILE A 181 24.71 -37.42 10.31
CA ILE A 181 25.64 -38.32 10.99
C ILE A 181 25.89 -39.41 9.96
N ASP A 182 27.07 -39.39 9.32
CA ASP A 182 27.40 -40.41 8.34
C ASP A 182 27.52 -41.78 9.04
N GLU A 183 27.30 -42.85 8.27
CA GLU A 183 27.48 -44.21 8.78
C GLU A 183 28.89 -44.42 9.35
N ASP A 184 29.89 -43.67 8.87
CA ASP A 184 31.26 -43.71 9.38
C ASP A 184 31.35 -43.20 10.83
N TYR A 185 30.62 -42.15 11.23
CA TYR A 185 30.59 -41.64 12.60
C TYR A 185 29.84 -42.58 13.56
N LEU A 186 28.77 -43.22 13.09
CA LEU A 186 28.06 -44.26 13.85
C LEU A 186 28.90 -45.54 14.00
N ASN A 187 29.69 -45.89 12.99
CA ASN A 187 30.61 -47.03 13.03
C ASN A 187 31.87 -46.76 13.87
N CYS A 188 32.35 -45.51 13.92
CA CYS A 188 33.53 -45.13 14.69
C CYS A 188 33.25 -44.88 16.18
N ASN A 189 31.99 -44.71 16.57
CA ASN A 189 31.61 -44.45 17.96
C ASN A 189 30.39 -45.30 18.38
N PRO A 190 30.53 -46.64 18.38
CA PRO A 190 29.50 -47.50 18.94
C PRO A 190 29.51 -47.34 20.45
N PHE A 191 28.34 -47.09 21.05
CA PHE A 191 28.17 -47.25 22.49
C PHE A 191 28.50 -48.68 22.93
#